data_AF-A0A932GGK2-F1
#
_entry.id   AF-A0A932GGK2-F1
#
_cell.length_a   1.000
_cell.length_b   1.000
_cell.length_c   1.000
_cell.angle_alpha   90.00
_cell.angle_beta   90.00
_cell.angle_gamma   90.00
#
_symmetry.space_group_name_H-M   'P 1'
#
loop_
_entity.id
_entity.type
_entity.pdbx_description
1 polymer ?
#
loop_
_entity_poly.entity_id
_entity_poly.type
_entity_poly.pdbx_seq_one_letter_code
_entity_poly.pdbx_strand_id
1 'polypeptide(L)'
;TIPPRLALGLEFLVAVMLVILGASILWRSFGPERLHLHTHAHNPETHAHFHIHGSREEDHSHGHPFNSMRKPFLVGMVHGLAGSAALMLLVLTTIPSPLAGLAYIVIFGFGSVGGMLILSSLIGLPFILTARRFTAMNRWIRVVAGAASVAFGIFLGWEIGFQQGLF
;
A
#
# COMPACT_ATOMS: atom_id res chain seq x y z
N THR A 1 22.12 15.86 13.73
CA THR A 1 20.65 15.92 13.92
C THR A 1 20.00 16.02 12.56
N ILE A 2 18.85 15.36 12.33
CA ILE A 2 18.12 15.48 11.05
C ILE A 2 17.48 16.88 10.99
N PRO A 3 17.59 17.62 9.88
CA PRO A 3 16.91 18.91 9.73
C PRO A 3 15.39 18.74 9.87
N PRO A 4 14.70 19.54 10.71
CA PRO A 4 13.25 19.42 10.91
C PRO A 4 12.45 19.48 9.61
N ARG A 5 12.86 20.34 8.67
CA ARG A 5 12.25 20.45 7.33
C ARG A 5 12.35 19.17 6.50
N LEU A 6 13.40 18.37 6.70
CA LEU A 6 13.56 17.11 5.97
C LEU A 6 12.60 16.05 6.52
N ALA A 7 12.42 15.98 7.84
CA ALA A 7 11.44 15.09 8.46
C ALA A 7 10.01 15.45 7.99
N LEU A 8 9.65 16.73 8.07
CA LEU A 8 8.38 17.26 7.58
C LEU A 8 8.17 16.97 6.09
N GLY A 9 9.21 17.12 5.26
CA GLY A 9 9.14 16.81 3.84
C GLY A 9 8.87 15.33 3.54
N LEU A 10 9.46 14.41 4.34
CA LEU A 10 9.21 12.97 4.21
C LEU A 10 7.79 12.59 4.66
N GLU A 11 7.31 13.16 5.75
CA GLU A 11 5.93 12.99 6.21
C GLU A 11 4.92 13.56 5.21
N PHE A 12 5.21 14.73 4.62
CA PHE A 12 4.40 15.31 3.55
C PHE A 12 4.34 14.41 2.32
N LEU A 13 5.44 13.72 2.00
CA LEU A 13 5.48 12.75 0.90
C LEU A 13 4.54 11.55 1.18
N VAL A 14 4.41 11.11 2.43
CA VAL A 14 3.40 10.12 2.84
C VAL A 14 1.99 10.65 2.61
N ALA A 15 1.72 11.90 2.99
CA ALA A 15 0.43 12.55 2.76
C ALA A 15 0.04 12.53 1.27
N VAL A 16 0.97 12.96 0.39
CA VAL A 16 0.80 12.92 -1.07
C VAL A 16 0.57 11.50 -1.57
N MET A 17 1.34 10.52 -1.07
CA MET A 17 1.20 9.11 -1.44
C MET A 17 -0.20 8.58 -1.11
N LEU A 18 -0.74 8.89 0.07
CA LEU A 18 -2.09 8.48 0.48
C LEU A 18 -3.18 9.07 -0.42
N VAL A 19 -3.04 10.33 -0.84
CA VAL A 19 -3.96 10.98 -1.79
C VAL A 19 -3.89 10.29 -3.15
N ILE A 20 -2.69 10.06 -3.70
CA ILE A 20 -2.51 9.43 -5.02
C ILE A 20 -3.08 8.01 -5.04
N LEU A 21 -2.75 7.19 -4.02
CA LEU A 21 -3.24 5.81 -3.94
C LEU A 21 -4.75 5.77 -3.75
N GLY A 22 -5.30 6.59 -2.85
CA GLY A 22 -6.75 6.68 -2.62
C GLY A 22 -7.52 7.13 -3.86
N ALA A 23 -7.04 8.18 -4.54
CA ALA A 23 -7.63 8.66 -5.79
C ALA A 23 -7.57 7.58 -6.89
N SER A 24 -6.46 6.85 -7.00
CA SER A 24 -6.36 5.74 -7.95
C SER A 24 -7.37 4.62 -7.65
N ILE A 25 -7.69 4.34 -6.38
CA ILE A 25 -8.70 3.34 -6.01
C ILE A 25 -10.09 3.85 -6.40
N LEU A 26 -10.40 5.11 -6.12
CA LEU A 26 -11.68 5.74 -6.47
C LEU A 26 -11.88 5.77 -8.00
N TRP A 27 -10.91 6.27 -8.76
CA TRP A 27 -11.00 6.31 -10.24
C TRP A 27 -11.26 4.94 -10.86
N ARG A 28 -10.64 3.88 -10.32
CA ARG A 28 -10.88 2.49 -10.78
C ARG A 28 -12.24 1.95 -10.36
N SER A 29 -12.81 2.45 -9.28
CA SER A 29 -14.12 2.03 -8.76
C SER A 29 -15.30 2.75 -9.44
N PHE A 30 -15.03 3.86 -10.13
CA PHE A 30 -15.99 4.65 -10.91
C PHE A 30 -15.80 4.56 -12.44
N GLY A 31 -14.69 4.00 -12.93
CA GLY A 31 -14.52 3.69 -14.36
C GLY A 31 -15.48 2.58 -14.83
N PRO A 32 -15.73 2.45 -16.16
CA PRO A 32 -16.64 1.45 -16.68
C PRO A 32 -16.20 0.04 -16.24
N GLU A 33 -17.09 -0.63 -15.49
CA GLU A 33 -16.88 -1.98 -14.96
C GLU A 33 -16.58 -2.96 -16.10
N ARG A 34 -15.31 -3.30 -16.31
CA ARG A 34 -14.95 -4.52 -17.05
C ARG A 34 -14.99 -5.70 -16.06
N LEU A 35 -16.16 -5.97 -15.50
CA LEU A 35 -16.44 -7.17 -14.70
C LEU A 35 -17.10 -8.21 -15.63
N HIS A 36 -16.28 -8.98 -16.34
CA HIS A 36 -16.79 -10.16 -17.05
C HIS A 36 -16.78 -11.36 -16.09
N LEU A 37 -17.97 -11.76 -15.65
CA LEU A 37 -18.25 -13.06 -15.03
C LEU A 37 -18.61 -14.03 -16.16
N HIS A 38 -17.75 -15.00 -16.44
CA HIS A 38 -18.13 -16.14 -17.27
C HIS A 38 -18.78 -17.21 -16.39
N THR A 39 -20.08 -17.42 -16.59
CA THR A 39 -20.78 -18.62 -16.13
C THR A 39 -20.90 -19.56 -17.33
N HIS A 40 -20.24 -20.71 -17.29
CA HIS A 40 -20.54 -21.81 -18.21
C HIS A 40 -21.07 -23.00 -17.42
N ALA A 41 -22.22 -23.52 -17.85
CA ALA A 41 -22.72 -24.83 -17.46
C ALA A 41 -22.24 -25.85 -18.50
N HIS A 42 -21.53 -26.88 -18.07
CA HIS A 42 -21.34 -28.11 -18.83
C HIS A 42 -21.46 -29.30 -17.88
N ASN A 43 -22.28 -30.28 -18.26
CA ASN A 43 -22.34 -31.61 -17.65
C ASN A 43 -21.71 -32.60 -18.67
N PRO A 44 -21.00 -33.68 -18.27
CA PRO A 44 -21.05 -34.29 -16.95
C PRO A 44 -19.75 -34.45 -16.17
N GLU A 45 -18.67 -33.69 -16.42
CA GLU A 45 -17.54 -33.61 -15.46
C GLU A 45 -16.93 -32.19 -15.40
N THR A 46 -17.23 -31.49 -14.30
CA THR A 46 -16.84 -30.08 -14.07
C THR A 46 -15.54 -29.97 -13.30
N HIS A 47 -14.49 -29.44 -13.94
CA HIS A 47 -13.30 -28.92 -13.28
C HIS A 47 -13.19 -27.40 -13.50
N ALA A 48 -12.96 -26.64 -12.42
CA ALA A 48 -12.84 -25.19 -12.46
C ALA A 48 -11.37 -24.76 -12.45
N HIS A 49 -10.92 -24.15 -13.56
CA HIS A 49 -9.66 -23.42 -13.62
C HIS A 49 -9.90 -21.90 -13.65
N PHE A 50 -9.09 -21.16 -12.89
CA PHE A 50 -9.18 -19.70 -12.73
C PHE A 50 -8.30 -18.97 -13.74
N HIS A 51 -8.90 -18.12 -14.59
CA HIS A 51 -8.18 -17.09 -15.35
C HIS A 51 -8.66 -15.69 -14.95
N ILE A 52 -7.70 -14.81 -14.64
CA ILE A 52 -7.90 -13.36 -14.48
C ILE A 52 -7.57 -12.73 -15.83
N HIS A 53 -8.57 -12.20 -16.55
CA HIS A 53 -8.34 -11.39 -17.75
C HIS A 53 -8.89 -9.99 -17.53
N GLY A 54 -7.98 -9.03 -17.36
CA GLY A 54 -8.25 -7.61 -17.51
C GLY A 54 -8.08 -7.21 -18.98
N SER A 55 -9.06 -7.54 -19.81
CA SER A 55 -9.39 -6.86 -21.08
C SER A 55 -8.24 -6.34 -21.98
N ARG A 56 -7.71 -7.21 -22.83
CA ARG A 56 -7.45 -6.94 -24.26
C ARG A 56 -7.10 -8.28 -24.90
N GLU A 57 -7.79 -8.65 -25.97
CA GLU A 57 -7.37 -9.74 -26.84
C GLU A 57 -5.96 -9.44 -27.37
N GLU A 58 -5.19 -10.51 -27.51
CA GLU A 58 -3.88 -10.61 -28.18
C GLU A 58 -2.69 -9.89 -27.51
N ASP A 59 -1.99 -10.60 -26.63
CA ASP A 59 -0.58 -10.99 -26.82
C ASP A 59 -0.05 -11.64 -25.53
N HIS A 60 0.59 -12.80 -25.66
CA HIS A 60 1.21 -13.52 -24.57
C HIS A 60 2.52 -12.83 -24.14
N SER A 61 2.45 -11.60 -23.66
CA SER A 61 3.57 -10.98 -22.95
C SER A 61 3.49 -11.35 -21.47
N HIS A 62 4.34 -12.28 -21.04
CA HIS A 62 4.56 -12.52 -19.61
C HIS A 62 5.05 -11.21 -18.98
N GLY A 63 4.16 -10.48 -18.32
CA GLY A 63 4.53 -9.28 -17.57
C GLY A 63 5.57 -9.66 -16.53
N HIS A 64 6.83 -9.29 -16.79
CA HIS A 64 7.95 -9.61 -15.91
C HIS A 64 7.61 -9.22 -14.46
N PRO A 65 7.82 -10.11 -13.47
CA PRO A 65 7.44 -9.90 -12.06
C PRO A 65 8.03 -8.60 -11.47
N PHE A 66 9.13 -8.12 -12.06
CA PHE A 66 9.83 -6.90 -11.69
C PHE A 66 8.98 -5.62 -11.79
N ASN A 67 8.03 -5.53 -12.74
CA ASN A 67 7.18 -4.34 -12.87
C ASN A 67 6.11 -4.24 -11.78
N SER A 68 5.66 -5.38 -11.24
CA SER A 68 4.66 -5.43 -10.17
C SER A 68 5.25 -5.11 -8.79
N MET A 69 6.55 -5.35 -8.59
CA MET A 69 7.25 -5.13 -7.31
C MET A 69 7.61 -3.66 -7.04
N ARG A 70 7.68 -2.82 -8.08
CA ARG A 70 8.12 -1.41 -7.96
C ARG A 70 7.22 -0.59 -7.03
N LYS A 71 5.89 -0.74 -7.16
CA LYS A 71 4.94 0.07 -6.37
C LYS A 71 5.01 -0.26 -4.87
N PRO A 72 4.90 -1.54 -4.44
CA PRO A 72 5.07 -1.89 -3.03
C PRO A 72 6.44 -1.49 -2.46
N PHE A 73 7.51 -1.62 -3.26
CA PHE A 73 8.85 -1.22 -2.83
C PHE A 73 8.96 0.28 -2.56
N LEU A 74 8.47 1.12 -3.49
CA LEU A 74 8.48 2.58 -3.32
C LEU A 74 7.63 3.01 -2.11
N VAL A 75 6.44 2.40 -1.94
CA VAL A 75 5.59 2.66 -0.78
C VAL A 75 6.31 2.30 0.52
N GLY A 76 6.95 1.13 0.57
CA GLY A 76 7.73 0.70 1.74
C GLY A 76 8.91 1.64 2.04
N MET A 77 9.62 2.10 1.01
CA MET A 77 10.73 3.05 1.17
C MET A 77 10.25 4.39 1.73
N VAL A 78 9.18 4.95 1.16
CA VAL A 78 8.57 6.20 1.65
C VAL A 78 8.13 6.06 3.10
N HIS A 79 7.44 4.97 3.43
CA HIS A 79 6.92 4.73 4.76
C HIS A 79 8.04 4.53 5.79
N GLY A 80 9.10 3.81 5.43
CA GLY A 80 10.28 3.62 6.27
C GLY A 80 11.03 4.93 6.55
N LEU A 81 11.27 5.73 5.50
CA LEU A 81 11.97 7.02 5.63
C LEU A 81 11.19 8.03 6.46
N ALA A 82 9.87 8.09 6.29
CA ALA A 82 9.03 9.07 6.98
C ALA A 82 8.66 8.66 8.41
N GLY A 83 8.32 7.39 8.66
CA GLY A 83 7.71 6.99 9.94
C GLY A 83 8.66 6.30 10.91
N SER A 84 9.51 5.39 10.42
CA SER A 84 10.28 4.49 11.29
C SER A 84 11.73 4.95 11.51
N ALA A 85 12.25 5.81 10.63
CA ALA A 85 13.62 6.33 10.71
C ALA A 85 13.90 7.14 11.98
N ALA A 86 12.95 7.98 12.43
CA ALA A 86 13.14 8.81 13.63
C ALA A 86 13.27 7.96 14.91
N LEU A 87 12.38 6.99 15.11
CA LEU A 87 12.44 6.06 16.24
C LEU A 87 13.70 5.19 16.19
N MET A 88 14.07 4.69 15.01
CA MET A 88 15.30 3.92 14.81
C MET A 88 16.52 4.73 15.22
N LEU A 89 16.65 5.97 14.75
CA LEU A 89 17.78 6.83 15.07
C LEU A 89 17.81 7.22 16.54
N LEU A 90 16.64 7.47 17.15
CA LEU A 90 16.54 7.75 18.58
C LEU A 90 17.17 6.61 19.39
N VAL A 91 16.79 5.36 19.12
CA VAL A 91 17.38 4.20 19.82
C VAL A 91 18.84 4.01 19.45
N LEU A 92 19.21 4.19 18.18
CA LEU A 92 20.60 4.02 17.74
C LEU A 92 21.56 4.98 18.46
N THR A 93 21.12 6.21 18.76
CA THR A 93 21.94 7.20 19.48
C THR A 93 22.19 6.84 20.95
N THR A 94 21.43 5.93 21.54
CA THR A 94 21.64 5.47 22.92
C THR A 94 22.54 4.23 23.00
N ILE A 95 22.92 3.66 21.86
CA ILE A 95 23.75 2.45 21.77
C ILE A 95 25.22 2.84 21.55
N PRO A 96 26.11 2.65 22.54
CA PRO A 96 27.52 3.01 22.41
C PRO A 96 28.36 2.02 21.57
N SER A 97 27.86 0.80 21.36
CA SER A 97 28.58 -0.27 20.61
C SER A 97 28.16 -0.32 19.14
N PRO A 98 29.09 -0.16 18.18
CA PRO A 98 28.77 -0.24 16.74
C PRO A 98 28.14 -1.58 16.32
N LEU A 99 28.62 -2.69 16.89
CA LEU A 99 28.10 -4.02 16.59
C LEU A 99 26.66 -4.19 17.12
N ALA A 100 26.38 -3.67 18.32
CA ALA A 100 25.03 -3.68 18.87
C ALA A 100 24.09 -2.77 18.06
N GLY A 101 24.59 -1.63 17.56
CA GLY A 101 23.84 -0.75 16.65
C GLY A 101 23.50 -1.44 15.33
N LEU A 102 24.44 -2.20 14.74
CA LEU A 102 24.18 -2.98 13.54
C LEU A 102 23.15 -4.08 13.78
N ALA A 103 23.26 -4.82 14.90
CA ALA A 103 22.28 -5.83 15.29
C ALA A 103 20.88 -5.21 15.47
N TYR A 104 20.79 -4.03 16.08
CA TYR A 104 19.55 -3.29 16.22
C TYR A 104 18.94 -2.93 14.87
N ILE A 105 19.72 -2.40 13.91
CA ILE A 105 19.24 -2.07 12.56
C ILE A 105 18.67 -3.30 11.86
N VAL A 106 19.35 -4.46 11.97
CA VAL A 106 18.90 -5.71 11.36
C VAL A 106 17.58 -6.17 11.97
N ILE A 107 17.50 -6.23 13.31
CA ILE A 107 16.29 -6.66 14.04
C ILE A 107 15.12 -5.72 13.74
N PHE A 108 15.36 -4.41 13.79
CA PHE A 108 14.37 -3.38 13.48
C PHE A 108 13.88 -3.49 12.04
N GLY A 109 14.81 -3.65 11.08
CA GLY A 109 14.49 -3.80 9.67
C GLY A 109 13.61 -5.00 9.40
N PHE A 110 14.00 -6.19 9.87
CA PHE A 110 13.19 -7.41 9.72
C PHE A 110 11.86 -7.32 10.46
N GLY A 111 11.84 -6.77 11.67
CA GLY A 111 10.62 -6.55 12.44
C GLY A 111 9.66 -5.59 11.74
N SER A 112 10.16 -4.53 11.13
CA SER A 112 9.37 -3.57 10.36
C SER A 112 8.79 -4.20 9.10
N VAL A 113 9.59 -4.92 8.32
CA VAL A 113 9.12 -5.66 7.14
C VAL A 113 8.06 -6.69 7.54
N GLY A 114 8.33 -7.50 8.58
CA GLY A 114 7.38 -8.47 9.10
C GLY A 114 6.08 -7.83 9.55
N GLY A 115 6.15 -6.72 10.30
CA GLY A 115 4.99 -5.97 10.76
C GLY A 115 4.16 -5.41 9.61
N MET A 116 4.79 -4.82 8.59
CA MET A 116 4.11 -4.33 7.39
C MET A 116 3.42 -5.48 6.64
N LEU A 117 4.09 -6.62 6.48
CA LEU A 117 3.52 -7.79 5.81
C LEU A 117 2.30 -8.34 6.55
N ILE A 118 2.40 -8.49 7.87
CA ILE A 118 1.32 -9.04 8.70
C ILE A 118 0.11 -8.09 8.68
N LEU A 119 0.30 -6.81 8.99
CA LEU A 119 -0.79 -5.84 9.02
C LEU A 119 -1.43 -5.65 7.64
N SER A 120 -0.64 -5.56 6.58
CA SER A 120 -1.16 -5.43 5.21
C SER A 120 -1.95 -6.66 4.79
N SER A 121 -1.50 -7.87 5.17
CA SER A 121 -2.22 -9.11 4.89
C SER A 121 -3.54 -9.18 5.66
N LEU A 122 -3.53 -8.79 6.94
CA LEU A 122 -4.72 -8.80 7.78
C LEU A 122 -5.78 -7.81 7.28
N ILE A 123 -5.36 -6.59 6.93
CA ILE A 123 -6.24 -5.56 6.36
C ILE A 123 -6.70 -5.95 4.95
N GLY A 124 -5.84 -6.59 4.16
CA GLY A 124 -6.14 -7.05 2.79
C GLY A 124 -7.10 -8.24 2.73
N LEU A 125 -7.13 -9.08 3.77
CA LEU A 125 -7.95 -10.29 3.82
C LEU A 125 -9.45 -10.06 3.54
N PRO A 126 -10.15 -9.10 4.18
CA PRO A 126 -11.56 -8.83 3.87
C PRO A 126 -11.77 -8.46 2.40
N PHE A 127 -10.86 -7.70 1.78
CA PHE A 127 -10.98 -7.35 0.36
C PHE A 127 -10.90 -8.59 -0.55
N ILE A 128 -10.10 -9.60 -0.19
CA ILE A 128 -9.95 -10.83 -0.97
C ILE A 128 -11.16 -11.76 -0.75
N LEU A 129 -11.58 -11.95 0.51
CA LEU A 129 -12.70 -12.83 0.86
C LEU A 129 -14.03 -12.30 0.31
N THR A 130 -14.28 -11.00 0.44
CA THR A 130 -15.53 -10.37 -0.01
C THR A 130 -15.59 -10.23 -1.53
N ALA A 131 -14.45 -10.12 -2.23
CA ALA A 131 -14.41 -10.00 -3.69
C ALA A 131 -15.09 -11.17 -4.43
N ARG A 132 -15.11 -12.38 -3.86
CA ARG A 132 -15.71 -13.56 -4.50
C ARG A 132 -17.20 -13.74 -4.22
N ARG A 133 -17.69 -13.27 -3.06
CA ARG A 133 -19.06 -13.56 -2.58
C ARG A 133 -20.00 -12.37 -2.70
N PHE A 134 -19.48 -11.14 -2.53
CA PHE A 134 -20.29 -9.92 -2.44
C PHE A 134 -19.62 -8.76 -3.18
N THR A 135 -19.82 -8.70 -4.50
CA THR A 135 -19.23 -7.65 -5.37
C THR A 135 -19.62 -6.23 -4.93
N ALA A 136 -20.88 -6.01 -4.55
CA ALA A 136 -21.36 -4.74 -4.02
C ALA A 136 -20.67 -4.34 -2.70
N MET A 137 -20.54 -5.27 -1.75
CA MET A 137 -19.86 -5.03 -0.48
C MET A 137 -18.37 -4.71 -0.70
N ASN A 138 -17.68 -5.50 -1.55
CA ASN A 138 -16.28 -5.23 -1.89
C ASN A 138 -16.11 -3.87 -2.58
N ARG A 139 -17.06 -3.44 -3.42
CA ARG A 139 -17.06 -2.10 -4.02
C ARG A 139 -17.18 -1.01 -2.95
N TRP A 140 -18.12 -1.15 -2.01
CA TRP A 140 -18.28 -0.22 -0.89
C TRP A 140 -17.03 -0.13 -0.01
N ILE A 141 -16.45 -1.27 0.39
CA ILE A 141 -15.23 -1.30 1.21
C ILE A 141 -14.09 -0.57 0.49
N ARG A 142 -13.92 -0.78 -0.83
CA ARG A 142 -12.89 -0.09 -1.63
C ARG A 142 -13.13 1.40 -1.75
N VAL A 143 -14.37 1.83 -1.99
CA VAL A 143 -14.72 3.24 -2.09
C VAL A 143 -14.51 3.94 -0.75
N VAL A 144 -14.98 3.36 0.35
CA VAL A 144 -14.80 3.91 1.70
C VAL A 144 -13.32 3.98 2.06
N ALA A 145 -12.55 2.91 1.84
CA ALA A 145 -11.11 2.91 2.11
C ALA A 145 -10.35 3.94 1.25
N GLY A 146 -10.69 4.06 -0.04
CA GLY A 146 -10.11 5.05 -0.94
C GLY A 146 -10.43 6.48 -0.52
N ALA A 147 -11.69 6.76 -0.17
CA ALA A 147 -12.12 8.07 0.31
C ALA A 147 -11.47 8.44 1.64
N ALA A 148 -11.41 7.50 2.59
CA ALA A 148 -10.73 7.70 3.87
C ALA A 148 -9.23 7.98 3.67
N SER A 149 -8.56 7.26 2.76
CA SER A 149 -7.14 7.50 2.42
C SER A 149 -6.92 8.90 1.84
N VAL A 150 -7.79 9.36 0.93
CA VAL A 150 -7.70 10.72 0.37
C VAL A 150 -7.94 11.77 1.44
N ALA A 151 -9.00 11.62 2.24
CA ALA A 151 -9.35 12.57 3.29
C ALA A 151 -8.22 12.68 4.33
N PHE A 152 -7.68 11.55 4.79
CA PHE A 152 -6.57 11.52 5.73
C PHE A 152 -5.29 12.09 5.12
N GLY A 153 -4.99 11.79 3.85
CA GLY A 153 -3.84 12.36 3.15
C GLY A 153 -3.94 13.89 3.00
N ILE A 154 -5.12 14.43 2.70
CA ILE A 154 -5.35 15.88 2.64
C ILE A 154 -5.21 16.50 4.03
N PHE A 155 -5.81 15.90 5.05
CA PHE A 155 -5.70 16.36 6.44
C PHE A 155 -4.25 16.43 6.89
N LEU A 156 -3.49 15.36 6.69
CA LEU A 156 -2.08 15.28 7.07
C LEU A 156 -1.24 16.29 6.28
N GLY A 157 -1.49 16.41 4.97
CA GLY A 157 -0.81 17.39 4.12
C GLY A 157 -1.07 18.84 4.54
N TRP A 158 -2.29 19.15 4.98
CA TRP A 158 -2.65 20.46 5.52
C TRP A 158 -1.95 20.75 6.84
N GLU A 159 -1.95 19.79 7.76
CA GLU A 159 -1.30 19.90 9.06
C GLU A 159 0.21 20.14 8.91
N ILE A 160 0.89 19.29 8.14
CA ILE A 160 2.35 19.39 7.92
C ILE A 160 2.69 20.65 7.11
N GLY A 161 1.91 20.94 6.07
CA GLY A 161 2.14 22.06 5.16
C GLY A 161 2.00 23.40 5.85
N PHE A 162 0.86 23.64 6.50
CA PHE A 162 0.46 24.97 6.97
C PHE A 162 0.57 25.15 8.48
N GLN A 163 0.32 24.11 9.29
CA GLN A 163 0.39 24.24 10.75
C GLN A 163 1.80 24.02 11.29
N GLN A 164 2.53 23.06 10.72
CA GLN A 164 3.91 22.77 11.11
C GLN A 164 4.94 23.61 10.33
N GLY A 165 4.48 24.46 9.41
CA GLY A 165 5.31 25.46 8.73
C GLY A 165 6.32 24.89 7.75
N LEU A 166 5.95 23.82 7.02
CA LEU A 166 6.76 23.34 5.90
C LEU A 166 6.78 24.38 4.75
N PHE A 167 5.67 25.11 4.56
CA PHE A 167 5.50 26.20 3.60
C PHE A 167 5.25 27.54 4.28
#